data_AF-A0A2D6AQ96-F1
#
_entry.id   AF-A0A2D6AQ96-F1
#
_cell.length_a   1.000
_cell.length_b   1.000
_cell.length_c   1.000
_cell.angle_alpha   90.00
_cell.angle_beta   90.00
_cell.angle_gamma   90.00
#
_symmetry.space_group_name_H-M   'P 1'
#
loop_
_entity.id
_entity.type
_entity.pdbx_description
1 polymer ?
#
loop_
_entity_poly.entity_id
_entity_poly.type
_entity_poly.pdbx_seq_one_letter_code
_entity_poly.pdbx_strand_id
1 'polypeptide(L)' 'MAREVYDETQLLYKEEVAGLTDLLDAEQAYRDAQNNYYIEVLKFRKSELDLLKAQGQLKSLID' A
#
# COMPACT_ATOMS: atom_id res chain seq x y z
N MET A 1 -8.63 6.67 4.96
CA MET A 1 -9.31 7.00 3.69
C MET A 1 -9.66 5.77 2.87
N ALA A 2 -8.80 5.17 2.03
CA ALA A 2 -9.24 4.03 1.17
C ALA A 2 -9.76 2.80 1.97
N ARG A 3 -9.16 2.52 3.13
CA ARG A 3 -9.67 1.49 4.06
C ARG A 3 -11.05 1.82 4.62
N GLU A 4 -11.24 3.06 5.06
CA GLU A 4 -12.50 3.51 5.68
C GLU A 4 -13.63 3.48 4.66
N VAL A 5 -13.35 3.87 3.42
CA VAL A 5 -14.32 3.78 2.30
C VAL A 5 -14.70 2.32 2.05
N TYR A 6 -13.73 1.40 1.98
CA TYR A 6 -14.03 -0.03 1.86
C TYR A 6 -14.88 -0.55 3.02
N ASP A 7 -14.51 -0.22 4.26
CA ASP A 7 -15.23 -0.67 5.46
C ASP A 7 -16.69 -0.15 5.46
N GLU A 8 -16.90 1.09 5.03
CA GLU A 8 -18.22 1.72 4.89
C GLU A 8 -19.03 1.10 3.75
N THR A 9 -18.45 0.96 2.55
CA THR A 9 -19.14 0.35 1.40
C THR A 9 -19.49 -1.12 1.67
N GLN A 10 -18.65 -1.84 2.41
CA GLN A 10 -18.95 -3.20 2.86
C GLN A 10 -20.14 -3.24 3.83
N LEU A 11 -20.27 -2.26 4.74
CA LEU A 11 -21.43 -2.15 5.60
C LEU A 11 -22.70 -1.86 4.77
N LEU A 12 -22.64 -0.88 3.86
CA LEU A 12 -23.78 -0.53 3.01
C LEU A 12 -24.21 -1.68 2.09
N TYR A 13 -23.26 -2.47 1.58
CA TYR A 13 -23.57 -3.67 0.80
C TYR A 13 -24.31 -4.72 1.63
N LYS A 14 -23.92 -4.93 2.89
CA LYS A 14 -24.62 -5.85 3.82
C LYS A 14 -26.03 -5.39 4.14
N GLU A 15 -26.25 -4.09 4.20
CA GLU A 15 -27.57 -3.48 4.39
C GLU A 15 -28.36 -3.37 3.07
N GLU A 16 -27.85 -3.93 1.97
CA GLU A 16 -28.44 -3.88 0.62
C GLU A 16 -28.62 -2.45 0.05
N VAL A 17 -27.90 -1.47 0.62
CA VAL A 17 -27.94 -0.06 0.21
C VAL A 17 -26.95 0.24 -0.91
N ALA A 18 -25.81 -0.45 -0.93
CA ALA A 18 -24.78 -0.35 -1.97
C ALA A 18 -24.74 -1.61 -2.84
N GLY A 19 -24.38 -1.46 -4.11
CA GLY A 19 -24.29 -2.58 -5.05
C GLY A 19 -22.99 -3.38 -4.91
N LEU A 20 -22.98 -4.59 -5.48
CA LEU A 20 -21.76 -5.40 -5.56
C LEU A 20 -20.63 -4.67 -6.30
N THR A 21 -20.96 -3.90 -7.35
CA THR A 21 -19.98 -3.10 -8.11
C THR A 21 -19.29 -2.07 -7.23
N ASP A 22 -20.05 -1.34 -6.40
CA ASP A 22 -19.49 -0.33 -5.49
C ASP A 22 -18.53 -0.98 -4.49
N LEU A 23 -18.88 -2.15 -3.96
CA LEU A 23 -18.02 -2.91 -3.06
C LEU A 23 -16.72 -3.34 -3.75
N LEU A 24 -16.80 -3.86 -4.98
CA LEU A 24 -15.64 -4.28 -5.74
C LEU A 24 -14.72 -3.10 -6.07
N ASP A 25 -15.27 -1.94 -6.43
CA ASP A 25 -14.51 -0.74 -6.71
C ASP A 25 -13.79 -0.23 -5.44
N ALA A 26 -14.48 -0.23 -4.30
CA ALA A 26 -13.90 0.14 -3.02
C ALA A 26 -12.78 -0.84 -2.59
N GLU A 27 -12.97 -2.14 -2.81
CA GLU A 27 -11.95 -3.16 -2.54
C GLU A 27 -10.72 -2.96 -3.43
N GLN A 28 -10.91 -2.71 -4.72
CA GLN A 28 -9.84 -2.45 -5.67
C GLN A 28 -9.02 -1.21 -5.25
N ALA A 29 -9.70 -0.10 -4.94
CA ALA A 29 -9.05 1.12 -4.48
C ALA A 29 -8.25 0.90 -3.18
N TYR A 30 -8.79 0.10 -2.24
CA TYR A 30 -8.07 -0.25 -1.01
C TYR A 30 -6.82 -1.10 -1.28
N ARG A 31 -6.91 -2.10 -2.17
CA ARG A 31 -5.76 -2.93 -2.57
C ARG A 31 -4.69 -2.11 -3.28
N ASP A 32 -5.08 -1.20 -4.16
CA ASP A 32 -4.15 -0.32 -4.86
C ASP A 32 -3.43 0.64 -3.90
N ALA A 33 -4.14 1.19 -2.92
CA ALA A 33 -3.52 2.02 -1.88
C ALA A 33 -2.48 1.24 -1.06
N GLN A 34 -2.78 -0.01 -0.68
CA GLN A 34 -1.81 -0.88 0.01
C GLN A 34 -0.59 -1.19 -0.86
N ASN A 35 -0.82 -1.57 -2.11
CA ASN A 35 0.27 -1.86 -3.05
C ASN A 35 1.19 -0.66 -3.24
N ASN A 36 0.62 0.53 -3.44
CA ASN A 36 1.38 1.76 -3.58
C ASN A 36 2.19 2.07 -2.33
N TYR A 37 1.61 1.89 -1.13
CA TYR A 37 2.36 2.03 0.12
C TYR A 37 3.58 1.10 0.17
N TYR A 38 3.41 -0.19 -0.13
CA TYR A 38 4.53 -1.14 -0.13
C TYR A 38 5.59 -0.79 -1.18
N ILE A 39 5.18 -0.35 -2.37
CA ILE A 39 6.10 0.10 -3.42
C ILE A 39 6.94 1.28 -2.93
N GLU A 40 6.34 2.28 -2.29
CA GLU A 40 7.08 3.43 -1.77
C GLU A 40 8.01 3.07 -0.62
N VAL A 41 7.58 2.17 0.28
CA VAL A 41 8.47 1.64 1.33
C VAL A 41 9.67 0.91 0.71
N LEU A 42 9.45 0.05 -0.29
CA LEU A 42 10.54 -0.66 -0.98
C LEU A 42 11.49 0.31 -1.68
N LYS A 43 10.97 1.33 -2.36
CA LYS A 43 11.79 2.39 -2.98
C LYS A 43 12.63 3.12 -1.94
N PHE A 44 12.03 3.50 -0.81
CA PHE A 44 12.75 4.16 0.28
C PHE A 44 13.91 3.31 0.78
N ARG A 45 13.68 2.02 1.08
CA ARG A 45 14.75 1.09 1.50
C ARG A 45 15.84 0.95 0.45
N LYS A 46 15.47 0.89 -0.83
CA LYS A 46 16.45 0.87 -1.93
C LYS A 46 17.29 2.15 -1.94
N SER A 47 16.69 3.31 -1.76
CA SER A 47 17.41 4.58 -1.68
C SER A 47 18.36 4.66 -0.47
N GLU A 48 17.98 4.09 0.69
CA GLU A 48 18.89 3.95 1.84
C GLU A 48 20.11 3.09 1.47
N LEU A 49 19.90 1.95 0.80
CA LEU A 49 21.00 1.09 0.34
C LEU A 49 21.89 1.79 -0.71
N ASP A 50 21.29 2.51 -1.65
CA ASP A 50 22.03 3.27 -2.66
C ASP A 50 22.87 4.39 -2.03
N LEU A 51 22.37 5.04 -0.97
CA LEU A 51 23.13 6.01 -0.19
C LEU A 51 24.33 5.37 0.52
N LEU A 52 24.12 4.24 1.21
CA LEU A 52 25.20 3.50 1.88
C LEU A 52 26.25 3.00 0.88
N LYS A 53 25.83 2.63 -0.34
CA LYS A 53 26.72 2.31 -1.46
C LYS A 53 27.54 3.50 -1.90
N ALA A 54 26.91 4.67 -2.09
CA ALA A 54 27.60 5.89 -2.48
C ALA A 54 28.61 6.36 -1.42
N GLN A 55 28.34 6.10 -0.14
CA GLN A 55 29.24 6.40 0.99
C GLN A 55 30.40 5.39 1.14
N GLY A 56 30.44 4.32 0.33
CA GLY A 56 31.44 3.26 0.44
C GLY A 56 31.26 2.33 1.63
N GLN A 57 30.16 2.48 2.39
CA GLN A 57 29.86 1.72 3.61
C GLN A 57 29.06 0.44 3.36
N LEU A 58 28.66 0.15 2.11
CA LEU A 58 27.87 -1.06 1.81
C LEU A 58 28.56 -2.37 2.24
N LYS A 59 29.91 -2.39 2.26
CA LYS A 59 30.69 -3.56 2.69
C LYS A 59 30.62 -3.80 4.20
N SER A 60 30.45 -2.76 5.03
CA SER A 60 30.35 -2.90 6.49
C SER A 60 29.01 -3.46 6.99
N LEU A 61 28.09 -3.79 6.09
CA LEU A 61 26.85 -4.53 6.40
C LEU A 61 27.00 -6.04 6.19
N ILE A 62 28.04 -6.47 5.47
CA ILE A 62 28.31 -7.87 5.11
C ILE A 62 29.49 -8.42 5.94
N ASP A 63 30.39 -7.53 6.39
CA ASP A 63 31.43 -7.81 7.39
C ASP A 63 30.87 -7.72 8.82
#